data_AF-A0A212JJ25-F1
#
_entry.id   AF-A0A212JJ25-F1
#
_cell.length_a   1.000
_cell.length_b   1.000
_cell.length_c   1.000
_cell.angle_alpha   90.00
_cell.angle_beta   90.00
_cell.angle_gamma   90.00
#
_symmetry.space_group_name_H-M   'P 1'
#
loop_
_entity.id
_entity.type
_entity.pdbx_description
1 polymer ?
#
loop_
_entity_poly.entity_id
_entity_poly.type
_entity_poly.pdbx_seq_one_letter_code
_entity_poly.pdbx_strand_id
1 'polypeptide(L)'
;MIIKITPNENGSHANQSTTPQIIPDGWIEVPAHLEADFIASGALCDLTIEGGALVGITPLPIPDPEPEDPSMTVQEATLDMLADIDYRLGILELAGEEVTV
;
A
#
# COMPACT_ATOMS: atom_id res chain seq x y z
N MET A 1 -8.80 -0.84 18.59
CA MET A 1 -7.85 -1.49 17.65
C MET A 1 -6.57 -1.91 18.39
N ILE A 2 -5.65 -2.69 17.80
CA ILE A 2 -4.34 -2.98 18.41
C ILE A 2 -3.16 -2.59 17.51
N ILE A 3 -2.03 -2.30 18.16
CA ILE A 3 -0.79 -1.88 17.52
C ILE A 3 0.40 -2.64 18.12
N LYS A 4 1.38 -3.01 17.30
CA LYS A 4 2.62 -3.61 17.75
C LYS A 4 3.52 -2.53 18.35
N ILE A 5 4.04 -2.76 19.56
CA ILE A 5 4.85 -1.78 20.30
C ILE A 5 6.19 -1.51 19.60
N THR A 6 6.80 -2.54 19.01
CA THR A 6 8.06 -2.39 18.27
C THR A 6 7.77 -1.93 16.84
N PRO A 7 8.34 -0.81 16.39
CA PRO A 7 8.22 -0.37 15.01
C PRO A 7 8.98 -1.28 14.04
N ASN A 8 8.59 -1.23 12.77
CA ASN A 8 9.29 -1.81 11.63
C ASN A 8 10.53 -0.96 11.28
N GLU A 9 11.37 -1.44 10.35
CA GLU A 9 12.60 -0.75 9.94
C GLU A 9 12.36 0.66 9.39
N ASN A 10 11.21 0.91 8.77
CA ASN A 10 10.80 2.20 8.25
C ASN A 10 10.17 3.13 9.32
N GLY A 11 10.16 2.74 10.59
CA GLY A 11 9.55 3.48 11.70
C GLY A 11 8.04 3.31 11.83
N SER A 12 7.38 2.60 10.91
CA SER A 12 5.93 2.35 11.00
C SER A 12 5.62 1.20 11.96
N HIS A 13 4.45 1.23 12.58
CA HIS A 13 3.97 0.15 13.43
C HIS A 13 3.01 -0.78 12.68
N ALA A 14 3.17 -2.08 12.85
CA ALA A 14 2.14 -3.03 12.44
C ALA A 14 0.88 -2.83 13.30
N ASN A 15 -0.30 -2.86 12.66
CA ASN A 15 -1.58 -2.61 13.33
C ASN A 15 -2.70 -3.55 12.85
N GLN A 16 -3.74 -3.68 13.66
CA GLN A 16 -4.97 -4.37 13.31
C GLN A 16 -6.17 -3.55 13.78
N SER A 17 -7.15 -3.35 12.88
CA SER A 17 -8.35 -2.58 13.17
C SER A 17 -9.28 -3.26 14.18
N THR A 18 -9.17 -4.57 14.37
CA THR A 18 -9.95 -5.34 15.36
C THR A 18 -9.16 -5.54 16.64
N THR A 19 -9.81 -5.40 17.79
CA THR A 19 -9.24 -5.78 19.08
C THR A 19 -9.61 -7.24 19.39
N PRO A 20 -8.66 -8.19 19.45
CA PRO A 20 -8.93 -9.57 19.84
C PRO A 20 -9.22 -9.67 21.35
N GLN A 21 -9.87 -10.77 21.79
CA GLN A 21 -10.08 -11.04 23.23
C GLN A 21 -8.76 -11.19 24.00
N ILE A 22 -7.73 -11.71 23.34
CA ILE A 22 -6.38 -11.88 23.89
C ILE A 22 -5.45 -11.07 23.01
N ILE A 23 -4.83 -10.05 23.59
CA ILE A 23 -3.83 -9.25 22.90
C ILE A 23 -2.52 -10.06 22.85
N PRO A 24 -1.92 -10.25 21.66
CA PRO A 24 -0.65 -10.98 21.56
C PRO A 24 0.49 -10.23 22.25
N ASP A 25 1.51 -10.96 22.68
CA ASP A 25 2.70 -10.36 23.28
C ASP A 25 3.38 -9.37 22.33
N GLY A 26 3.79 -8.22 22.87
CA GLY A 26 4.38 -7.12 22.09
C GLY A 26 3.35 -6.26 21.34
N TRP A 27 2.06 -6.47 21.58
CA TRP A 27 0.98 -5.62 21.11
C TRP A 27 0.30 -4.90 22.26
N ILE A 28 -0.31 -3.76 21.96
CA ILE A 28 -1.04 -2.94 22.91
C ILE A 28 -2.35 -2.47 22.28
N GLU A 29 -3.38 -2.31 23.11
CA GLU A 29 -4.63 -1.71 22.67
C GLU A 29 -4.43 -0.21 22.45
N VAL A 30 -4.98 0.29 21.35
CA VAL A 30 -5.08 1.73 21.10
C VAL A 30 -6.39 2.23 21.72
N PRO A 31 -6.33 3.11 22.72
CA PRO A 31 -7.53 3.69 23.33
C PRO A 31 -8.34 4.52 22.34
N ALA A 32 -9.67 4.50 22.47
CA ALA A 32 -10.60 5.21 21.58
C ALA A 32 -10.27 6.71 21.39
N HIS A 33 -9.72 7.38 22.41
CA HIS A 33 -9.36 8.80 22.32
C HIS A 33 -8.08 9.07 21.51
N LEU A 34 -7.25 8.05 21.28
CA LEU A 34 -6.04 8.12 20.44
C LEU A 34 -6.25 7.52 19.05
N GLU A 35 -7.38 6.85 18.80
CA GLU A 35 -7.63 6.17 17.52
C GLU A 35 -7.63 7.14 16.32
N ALA A 36 -8.19 8.34 16.48
CA ALA A 36 -8.22 9.34 15.41
C ALA A 36 -6.81 9.82 15.04
N ASP A 37 -5.99 10.16 16.03
CA ASP A 37 -4.61 10.61 15.83
C ASP A 37 -3.73 9.49 15.25
N PHE A 38 -3.97 8.25 15.68
CA PHE A 38 -3.31 7.08 15.13
C PHE A 38 -3.65 6.82 13.65
N ILE A 39 -4.92 6.92 13.28
CA ILE A 39 -5.35 6.76 11.89
C ILE A 39 -4.73 7.87 11.03
N ALA A 40 -4.70 9.10 11.54
CA ALA A 40 -4.10 10.24 10.85
C ALA A 40 -2.58 10.09 10.66
N SER A 41 -1.87 9.41 11.58
CA SER A 41 -0.42 9.18 11.44
C SER A 41 -0.07 8.07 10.45
N GLY A 42 -1.05 7.30 9.95
CA GLY A 42 -0.78 6.16 9.08
C GLY A 42 0.10 5.09 9.73
N ALA A 43 0.02 4.97 11.06
CA ALA A 43 0.90 4.13 11.89
C ALA A 43 2.39 4.49 11.85
N LEU A 44 2.77 5.65 11.32
CA LEU A 44 4.12 6.19 11.40
C LEU A 44 4.18 7.20 12.57
N CYS A 45 4.41 6.70 13.78
CA CYS A 45 4.30 7.50 14.98
C CYS A 45 5.11 6.92 16.14
N ASP A 46 5.62 7.78 17.01
CA ASP A 46 6.17 7.36 18.30
C ASP A 46 5.05 7.09 19.30
N LEU A 47 5.22 6.02 20.08
CA LEU A 47 4.26 5.60 21.10
C LEU A 47 4.75 5.96 22.50
N THR A 48 3.90 6.63 23.28
CA THR A 48 4.15 6.87 24.70
C THR A 48 3.37 5.85 25.52
N ILE A 49 4.08 5.01 26.27
CA ILE A 49 3.49 3.94 27.08
C ILE A 49 3.79 4.20 28.56
N GLU A 50 2.75 4.25 29.37
CA GLU A 50 2.85 4.40 30.83
C GLU A 50 2.04 3.31 31.52
N GLY A 51 2.65 2.64 32.51
CA GLY A 51 1.97 1.58 33.26
C GLY A 51 1.46 0.41 32.41
N GLY A 52 2.01 0.21 31.21
CA GLY A 52 1.56 -0.82 30.27
C GLY A 52 0.36 -0.40 29.40
N ALA A 53 -0.07 0.85 29.45
CA ALA A 53 -1.12 1.41 28.61
C ALA A 53 -0.55 2.45 27.64
N LEU A 54 -1.11 2.51 26.43
CA LEU A 54 -0.79 3.55 25.46
C LEU A 54 -1.45 4.85 25.91
N VAL A 55 -0.65 5.88 26.19
CA VAL A 55 -1.14 7.18 26.69
C VAL A 55 -0.92 8.32 25.72
N GLY A 56 -0.11 8.12 24.68
CA GLY A 56 0.15 9.14 23.68
C GLY A 56 0.68 8.57 22.38
N ILE A 57 0.43 9.32 21.31
CA ILE A 57 0.90 9.04 19.95
C ILE A 57 1.42 10.35 19.40
N THR A 58 2.66 10.34 18.91
CA THR A 58 3.27 11.50 18.25
C THR A 58 3.52 11.13 16.78
N PRO A 59 2.79 11.69 15.81
CA PRO A 59 3.02 11.42 14.39
C PRO A 59 4.45 11.79 13.98
N LEU A 60 5.10 10.90 13.24
CA LEU A 60 6.38 11.18 12.61
C LEU A 60 6.15 11.82 11.23
N PRO A 61 7.11 12.63 10.73
CA PRO A 61 7.02 13.16 9.38
C PRO A 61 6.95 12.01 8.37
N ILE A 62 5.92 12.03 7.52
CA ILE A 62 5.80 11.10 6.41
C ILE A 62 6.96 11.41 5.45
N PRO A 63 7.80 10.42 5.09
CA PRO A 63 8.83 10.62 4.08
C PRO A 63 8.22 11.17 2.80
N ASP A 64 8.90 12.12 2.14
CA ASP A 64 8.48 12.56 0.81
C ASP A 64 8.40 11.34 -0.12
N PRO A 65 7.35 11.23 -0.94
CA PRO A 65 7.27 10.16 -1.92
C PRO A 65 8.50 10.23 -2.82
N GLU A 66 9.12 9.08 -3.07
CA GLU A 66 10.17 8.98 -4.06
C GLU A 66 9.61 9.44 -5.42
N PRO A 67 10.34 10.23 -6.21
CA PRO A 67 9.85 10.69 -7.50
C PRO A 67 9.44 9.48 -8.34
N GLU A 68 8.20 9.45 -8.81
CA GLU A 68 7.73 8.39 -9.69
C GLU A 68 8.63 8.35 -10.93
N ASP A 69 9.16 7.17 -11.26
CA ASP A 69 9.76 6.95 -12.57
C ASP A 69 8.75 7.38 -13.63
N PRO A 70 9.18 8.00 -14.74
CA PRO A 70 8.27 8.37 -15.81
C PRO A 70 7.64 7.10 -16.38
N SER A 71 6.47 6.75 -15.87
CA SER A 71 5.62 5.71 -16.43
C SER A 71 5.21 6.17 -17.81
N MET A 72 5.23 5.22 -18.75
CA MET A 72 4.54 5.39 -20.03
C MET A 72 3.11 5.89 -19.73
N THR A 73 2.68 6.94 -20.43
CA THR A 73 1.34 7.48 -20.24
C THR A 73 0.30 6.44 -20.67
N VAL A 74 -0.92 6.52 -20.15
CA VAL A 74 -2.02 5.65 -20.59
C VAL A 74 -2.21 5.73 -22.11
N GLN A 75 -1.99 6.90 -22.71
CA GLN A 75 -2.08 7.10 -24.15
C GLN A 75 -0.98 6.33 -24.91
N GLU A 76 0.26 6.42 -24.46
CA GLU A 76 1.38 5.67 -25.06
C GLU A 76 1.22 4.15 -24.89
N ALA A 77 0.78 3.69 -23.72
CA ALA A 77 0.51 2.27 -23.47
C ALA A 77 -0.64 1.74 -24.33
N THR A 78 -1.67 2.57 -24.54
CA THR A 78 -2.78 2.21 -25.43
C THR A 78 -2.32 2.16 -26.89
N LEU A 79 -1.46 3.09 -27.30
CA LEU A 79 -0.93 3.11 -28.66
C LEU A 79 -0.06 1.90 -28.96
N ASP A 80 0.77 1.47 -28.00
CA ASP A 80 1.59 0.25 -28.10
C ASP A 80 0.72 -1.01 -28.25
N MET A 81 -0.34 -1.12 -27.43
CA MET A 81 -1.29 -2.23 -27.53
C MET A 81 -2.01 -2.26 -28.89
N LEU A 82 -2.43 -1.10 -29.39
CA LEU A 82 -3.07 -0.99 -30.71
C LEU A 82 -2.10 -1.40 -31.83
N ALA A 83 -0.83 -1.02 -31.73
CA ALA A 83 0.19 -1.41 -32.71
C ALA A 83 0.44 -2.94 -32.72
N ASP A 84 0.45 -3.60 -31.55
CA ASP A 84 0.53 -5.08 -31.46
C ASP A 84 -0.68 -5.75 -32.13
N ILE A 85 -1.88 -5.23 -31.86
CA ILE A 85 -3.11 -5.76 -32.44
C ILE A 85 -3.09 -5.63 -33.97
N ASP A 86 -2.73 -4.47 -34.50
CA ASP A 86 -2.65 -4.23 -35.95
C ASP A 86 -1.64 -5.17 -36.63
N TYR A 87 -0.47 -5.36 -36.01
CA TYR A 87 0.53 -6.30 -36.52
C TYR A 87 0.01 -7.73 -36.58
N ARG A 88 -0.62 -8.20 -35.50
CA ARG A 88 -1.18 -9.57 -35.42
C ARG A 88 -2.32 -9.78 -36.40
N LEU A 89 -3.15 -8.76 -36.63
CA LEU A 89 -4.22 -8.82 -37.62
C LEU A 89 -3.65 -9.01 -39.03
N GLY A 90 -2.62 -8.23 -39.39
CA GLY A 90 -1.97 -8.33 -40.69
C GLY A 90 -1.38 -9.71 -40.99
N ILE A 91 -0.80 -10.38 -39.99
CA ILE A 91 -0.30 -11.75 -40.15
C ILE A 91 -1.44 -12.75 -40.39
N LEU A 92 -2.57 -12.58 -39.72
CA LEU A 92 -3.73 -13.45 -39.89
C LEU A 92 -4.40 -13.29 -41.26
N GLU A 93 -4.46 -12.07 -41.77
CA GLU A 93 -5.00 -11.78 -43.10
C GLU A 93 -4.16 -12.44 -44.20
N LEU A 94 -2.84 -12.31 -44.12
CA LEU A 94 -1.91 -12.96 -45.06
C LEU A 94 -1.98 -14.50 -44.98
N ALA A 95 -2.09 -15.05 -43.77
CA ALA A 95 -2.23 -16.50 -43.57
C ALA A 95 -3.58 -17.05 -44.05
N GLY A 96 -4.65 -16.24 -44.01
CA GLY A 96 -5.98 -16.60 -44.50
C GLY A 96 -6.08 -16.63 -46.03
N GLU A 97 -5.21 -15.92 -46.74
CA GLU A 97 -5.20 -15.84 -48.20
C GLU A 97 -4.57 -17.09 -48.86
N GLU A 98 -3.78 -17.89 -48.11
CA GLU A 98 -3.16 -19.13 -48.61
C GLU A 98 -4.09 -20.36 -48.62
N VAL A 99 -5.35 -20.26 -48.18
CA VAL A 99 -6.31 -21.38 -48.07
C VAL A 99 -7.47 -21.28 -49.08
N THR A 100 -7.18 -20.83 -50.30
CA THR A 100 -8.09 -21.00 -51.44
C THR A 100 -7.37 -21.70 -52.61
N VAL A 101 -7.37 -23.05 -52.58
CA VAL A 101 -7.06 -23.93 -53.73
C VAL A 101 -8.28 -24.81 -54.01
#